data_AF-A0A8R1HJD8-F1
#
_entry.id   AF-A0A8R1HJD8-F1
#
_cell.length_a   1.000
_cell.length_b   1.000
_cell.length_c   1.000
_cell.angle_alpha   90.00
_cell.angle_beta   90.00
_cell.angle_gamma   90.00
#
_symmetry.space_group_name_H-M   'P 1'
#
loop_
_entity.id
_entity.type
_entity.pdbx_description
1 polymer ?
#
loop_
_entity_poly.entity_id
_entity_poly.type
_entity_poly.pdbx_seq_one_letter_code
_entity_poly.pdbx_strand_id
1 'polypeptide(L)'
;MREICINEIAKSWLSIANALPDDNIIQILVLENIASYVDWIELDLVANDYIMSHIISKFQNSATSESATSAVCALLEKGMSAEKKVGLTLTIMTVLRQNGLLNVTDNDDEDEVTRVGSLVNTLGLVLLDVQNK
;
A
#
# COMPACT_ATOMS: atom_id res chain seq x y z
N MET A 1 -25.78 -7.84 -0.07
CA MET A 1 -25.38 -7.23 -1.37
C MET A 1 -24.05 -6.50 -1.26
N ARG A 2 -23.89 -5.51 -0.36
CA ARG A 2 -22.64 -4.75 -0.21
C ARG A 2 -21.39 -5.61 0.00
N GLU A 3 -21.40 -6.53 0.97
CA GLU A 3 -20.25 -7.41 1.24
C GLU A 3 -19.86 -8.26 0.02
N ILE A 4 -20.85 -8.88 -0.63
CA ILE A 4 -20.61 -9.70 -1.83
C ILE A 4 -19.97 -8.84 -2.94
N CYS A 5 -20.55 -7.67 -3.24
CA CYS A 5 -20.03 -6.80 -4.29
C CYS A 5 -18.62 -6.28 -3.97
N ILE A 6 -18.35 -5.91 -2.72
CA ILE A 6 -17.03 -5.41 -2.29
C ILE A 6 -15.95 -6.47 -2.44
N ASN A 7 -16.26 -7.71 -2.07
CA ASN A 7 -15.31 -8.82 -2.18
C ASN A 7 -14.98 -9.13 -3.65
N GLU A 8 -15.99 -9.08 -4.53
CA GLU A 8 -15.77 -9.26 -5.96
C GLU A 8 -15.01 -8.08 -6.59
N ILE A 9 -15.24 -6.85 -6.12
CA ILE A 9 -14.44 -5.68 -6.53
C ILE A 9 -12.97 -5.88 -6.16
N ALA A 10 -12.67 -6.22 -4.90
CA ALA A 10 -11.29 -6.42 -4.45
C ALA A 10 -10.57 -7.52 -5.24
N LYS A 11 -11.25 -8.63 -5.52
CA LYS A 11 -10.71 -9.72 -6.37
C LYS A 11 -10.49 -9.27 -7.81
N SER A 12 -11.37 -8.43 -8.36
CA SER A 12 -11.29 -7.99 -9.74
C SER A 12 -10.02 -7.16 -10.02
N TRP A 13 -9.52 -6.42 -9.03
CA TRP A 13 -8.33 -5.59 -9.18
C TRP A 13 -7.09 -6.38 -9.61
N LEU A 14 -6.76 -7.47 -8.91
CA LEU A 14 -5.63 -8.32 -9.31
C LEU A 14 -5.90 -9.06 -10.62
N SER A 15 -7.16 -9.47 -10.86
CA SER A 15 -7.51 -10.09 -12.15
C SER A 15 -7.25 -9.15 -13.33
N ILE A 16 -7.66 -7.88 -13.21
CA ILE A 16 -7.42 -6.83 -14.22
C ILE A 16 -5.93 -6.54 -14.34
N ALA A 17 -5.23 -6.34 -13.21
CA ALA A 17 -3.80 -6.05 -13.22
C ALA A 17 -2.97 -7.17 -13.85
N ASN A 18 -3.33 -8.43 -13.61
CA ASN A 18 -2.65 -9.60 -14.17
C ASN A 18 -3.01 -9.85 -15.64
N ALA A 19 -4.19 -9.42 -16.10
CA ALA A 19 -4.57 -9.50 -17.50
C ALA A 19 -3.79 -8.48 -18.37
N LEU A 20 -3.35 -7.37 -17.78
CA LEU A 20 -2.66 -6.27 -18.46
C LEU A 20 -1.38 -5.86 -17.68
N PRO A 21 -0.40 -6.76 -17.51
CA PRO A 21 0.73 -6.55 -16.59
C PRO A 21 1.68 -5.42 -17.03
N ASP A 22 1.79 -5.19 -18.33
CA ASP A 22 2.70 -4.20 -18.94
C ASP A 22 2.05 -2.82 -19.14
N ASP A 23 0.74 -2.69 -18.90
CA ASP A 23 0.03 -1.42 -19.05
C ASP A 23 0.12 -0.61 -17.75
N ASN A 24 1.09 0.31 -17.70
CA ASN A 24 1.32 1.17 -16.55
C ASN A 24 0.07 1.94 -16.11
N ILE A 25 -0.80 2.38 -17.04
CA ILE A 25 -2.01 3.13 -16.70
C ILE A 25 -2.96 2.23 -15.92
N ILE A 26 -3.15 0.99 -16.38
CA ILE A 26 -3.99 0.02 -15.67
C ILE A 26 -3.40 -0.31 -14.30
N GLN A 27 -2.08 -0.49 -14.20
CA GLN A 27 -1.44 -0.76 -12.91
C GLN A 27 -1.64 0.41 -11.94
N ILE A 28 -1.46 1.66 -12.39
CA ILE A 28 -1.71 2.88 -11.61
C ILE A 28 -3.16 2.92 -11.10
N LEU A 29 -4.13 2.75 -12.00
CA LEU A 29 -5.55 2.81 -11.64
C LEU A 29 -5.95 1.71 -10.66
N VAL A 30 -5.34 0.54 -10.73
CA VAL A 30 -5.55 -0.53 -9.74
C VAL A 30 -5.02 -0.11 -8.36
N LEU A 31 -3.82 0.46 -8.28
CA LEU A 31 -3.23 0.95 -7.03
C LEU A 31 -4.04 2.11 -6.43
N GLU A 32 -4.48 3.06 -7.26
CA GLU A 32 -5.34 4.18 -6.83
C GLU A 32 -6.71 3.71 -6.33
N ASN A 33 -7.29 2.69 -6.95
CA ASN A 33 -8.51 2.06 -6.47
C ASN A 33 -8.29 1.41 -5.10
N ILE A 34 -7.18 0.68 -4.91
CA ILE A 34 -6.85 0.11 -3.60
C ILE A 34 -6.77 1.23 -2.56
N ALA A 35 -6.01 2.30 -2.84
CA ALA A 35 -5.85 3.43 -1.94
C ALA A 35 -7.19 4.10 -1.57
N SER A 36 -8.06 4.30 -2.57
CA SER A 36 -9.34 5.02 -2.40
C SER A 36 -10.40 4.20 -1.67
N TYR A 37 -10.39 2.87 -1.85
CA TYR A 37 -11.42 1.99 -1.30
C TYR A 37 -10.99 1.30 0.01
N VAL A 38 -9.73 1.43 0.42
CA VAL A 38 -9.18 0.72 1.58
C VAL A 38 -10.03 0.90 2.84
N ASP A 39 -10.59 2.08 3.09
CA ASP A 39 -11.43 2.36 4.26
C ASP A 39 -12.79 1.64 4.23
N TRP A 40 -13.29 1.33 3.03
CA TRP A 40 -14.62 0.78 2.81
C TRP A 40 -14.65 -0.75 2.70
N ILE A 41 -13.47 -1.37 2.59
CA ILE A 41 -13.28 -2.82 2.41
C ILE A 41 -12.72 -3.46 3.69
N GLU A 42 -13.04 -4.74 3.91
CA GLU A 42 -12.45 -5.54 4.98
C GLU A 42 -10.95 -5.68 4.79
N LEU A 43 -10.19 -5.54 5.88
CA LEU A 43 -8.72 -5.50 5.83
C LEU A 43 -8.14 -6.76 5.19
N ASP A 44 -8.70 -7.93 5.47
CA ASP A 44 -8.20 -9.22 4.98
C ASP A 44 -8.26 -9.33 3.44
N LEU A 45 -9.07 -8.51 2.77
CA LEU A 45 -9.19 -8.48 1.32
C LEU A 45 -8.16 -7.57 0.65
N VAL A 46 -7.59 -6.62 1.39
CA VAL A 46 -6.70 -5.56 0.86
C VAL A 46 -5.30 -5.58 1.46
N ALA A 47 -5.11 -6.24 2.60
CA ALA A 47 -3.82 -6.42 3.27
C ALA A 47 -3.42 -7.91 3.35
N ASN A 48 -3.80 -8.71 2.35
CA ASN A 48 -3.31 -10.08 2.19
C ASN A 48 -2.01 -10.13 1.38
N ASP A 49 -1.32 -11.26 1.44
CA ASP A 49 -0.04 -11.49 0.78
C ASP A 49 -0.07 -11.23 -0.73
N TYR A 50 -1.19 -11.51 -1.41
CA TYR A 50 -1.30 -11.33 -2.86
C TYR A 50 -1.34 -9.84 -3.23
N ILE A 51 -2.21 -9.07 -2.58
CA ILE A 51 -2.33 -7.62 -2.83
C ILE A 51 -1.04 -6.92 -2.39
N MET A 52 -0.50 -7.26 -1.21
CA MET A 52 0.75 -6.70 -0.74
C MET A 52 1.91 -7.00 -1.68
N SER A 53 2.07 -8.25 -2.12
CA SER A 53 3.12 -8.61 -3.09
C SER A 53 2.97 -7.84 -4.41
N HIS A 54 1.72 -7.65 -4.87
CA HIS A 54 1.45 -6.84 -6.04
C HIS A 54 1.90 -5.39 -5.84
N ILE A 55 1.44 -4.72 -4.77
CA ILE A 55 1.81 -3.33 -4.48
C ILE A 55 3.34 -3.18 -4.38
N ILE A 56 4.01 -4.08 -3.67
CA ILE A 56 5.46 -4.06 -3.49
C ILE A 56 6.21 -4.20 -4.82
N SER A 57 5.72 -5.06 -5.74
CA SER A 57 6.32 -5.21 -7.07
C SER A 57 6.29 -3.93 -7.91
N LYS A 58 5.41 -2.98 -7.59
CA LYS A 58 5.22 -1.73 -8.35
C LYS A 58 6.09 -0.57 -7.89
N PHE A 59 6.84 -0.72 -6.79
CA PHE A 59 7.80 0.29 -6.35
C PHE A 59 9.01 0.42 -7.28
N GLN A 60 9.42 -0.67 -7.95
CA GLN A 60 10.61 -0.67 -8.82
C GLN A 60 10.39 0.01 -10.19
N ASN A 61 9.15 0.34 -10.53
CA ASN A 61 8.81 1.01 -11.77
C ASN A 61 8.43 2.47 -11.47
N SER A 62 9.19 3.40 -12.04
CA SER A 62 9.02 4.84 -11.80
C SER A 62 7.60 5.34 -12.11
N ALA A 63 6.93 4.76 -13.11
CA ALA A 63 5.57 5.15 -13.47
C ALA A 63 4.53 4.75 -12.40
N THR A 64 4.77 3.67 -11.65
CA THR A 64 3.80 3.12 -10.69
C THR A 64 4.18 3.35 -9.22
N SER A 65 5.41 3.77 -8.98
CA SER A 65 6.03 3.93 -7.65
C SER A 65 5.24 4.88 -6.74
N GLU A 66 4.77 6.02 -7.27
CA GLU A 66 3.97 7.00 -6.52
C GLU A 66 2.61 6.43 -6.09
N SER A 67 1.88 5.80 -7.02
CA SER A 67 0.60 5.16 -6.73
C SER A 67 0.74 3.98 -5.76
N ALA A 68 1.85 3.22 -5.86
CA ALA A 68 2.15 2.14 -4.93
C ALA A 68 2.39 2.68 -3.51
N THR A 69 3.09 3.80 -3.41
CA THR A 69 3.34 4.50 -2.14
C THR A 69 2.04 4.98 -1.53
N SER A 70 1.19 5.62 -2.32
CA SER A 70 -0.14 6.08 -1.90
C SER A 70 -1.01 4.92 -1.40
N ALA A 71 -0.98 3.77 -2.08
CA ALA A 71 -1.71 2.57 -1.67
C ALA A 71 -1.21 2.01 -0.31
N VAL A 72 0.11 1.97 -0.09
CA VAL A 72 0.68 1.55 1.20
C VAL A 72 0.32 2.54 2.30
N CYS A 73 0.44 3.85 2.07
CA CYS A 73 0.07 4.86 3.04
C CYS A 73 -1.41 4.77 3.41
N ALA A 74 -2.31 4.59 2.44
CA ALA A 74 -3.74 4.43 2.70
C ALA A 74 -4.04 3.16 3.53
N LEU A 75 -3.37 2.03 3.25
CA LEU A 75 -3.45 0.82 4.07
C LEU A 75 -3.00 1.08 5.51
N LEU A 76 -1.88 1.81 5.67
CA LEU A 76 -1.36 2.21 6.97
C LEU A 76 -2.28 3.20 7.67
N GLU A 77 -3.04 4.03 6.98
CA GLU A 77 -3.91 5.06 7.55
C GLU A 77 -5.32 4.55 7.88
N LYS A 78 -5.74 3.41 7.31
CA LYS A 78 -7.04 2.77 7.56
C LYS A 78 -7.44 2.71 9.04
N GLY A 79 -8.62 3.22 9.37
CA GLY A 79 -9.15 3.22 10.74
C GLY A 79 -9.36 1.81 11.31
N MET A 80 -8.72 1.49 12.44
CA MET A 80 -8.87 0.22 13.16
C MET A 80 -8.45 0.33 14.64
N SER A 81 -8.64 -0.72 15.43
CA SER A 81 -8.17 -0.75 16.83
C SER A 81 -6.64 -0.69 16.92
N ALA A 82 -6.13 -0.09 18.00
CA ALA A 82 -4.70 0.09 18.27
C ALA A 82 -3.88 -1.20 18.08
N GLU A 83 -4.34 -2.31 18.67
CA GLU A 83 -3.68 -3.61 18.58
C GLU A 83 -3.53 -4.10 17.13
N LYS A 84 -4.62 -4.06 16.35
CA LYS A 84 -4.61 -4.46 14.93
C LYS A 84 -3.74 -3.53 14.09
N LYS A 85 -3.81 -2.22 14.38
CA LYS A 85 -3.02 -1.19 13.70
C LYS A 85 -1.53 -1.43 13.84
N VAL A 86 -1.06 -1.74 15.05
CA VAL A 86 0.35 -2.06 15.31
C VAL A 86 0.77 -3.32 14.57
N GLY A 87 -0.03 -4.39 14.62
CA GLY A 87 0.26 -5.64 13.90
C GLY A 87 0.43 -5.43 12.39
N LEU A 88 -0.51 -4.70 11.77
CA LEU A 88 -0.44 -4.35 10.34
C LEU A 88 0.80 -3.50 10.03
N THR A 89 1.02 -2.45 10.82
CA THR A 89 2.12 -1.50 10.64
C THR A 89 3.47 -2.20 10.70
N LEU A 90 3.68 -3.09 11.68
CA LEU A 90 4.90 -3.87 11.82
C LEU A 90 5.11 -4.84 10.64
N THR A 91 4.02 -5.44 10.15
CA THR A 91 4.06 -6.33 8.98
C THR A 91 4.47 -5.57 7.74
N ILE A 92 3.80 -4.46 7.43
CA ILE A 92 4.12 -3.60 6.29
C ILE A 92 5.55 -3.06 6.40
N MET A 93 5.94 -2.53 7.57
CA MET A 93 7.29 -2.03 7.80
C MET A 93 8.35 -3.11 7.55
N THR A 94 8.09 -4.35 7.96
CA THR A 94 9.00 -5.49 7.72
C THR A 94 9.15 -5.76 6.23
N VAL A 95 8.04 -5.81 5.49
CA VAL A 95 8.04 -6.04 4.05
C VAL A 95 8.76 -4.90 3.30
N LEU A 96 8.47 -3.64 3.64
CA LEU A 96 9.14 -2.47 3.03
C LEU A 96 10.64 -2.50 3.29
N ARG A 97 11.06 -2.80 4.53
CA ARG A 97 12.48 -2.89 4.90
C ARG A 97 13.21 -4.03 4.17
N GLN A 98 12.59 -5.20 4.07
CA GLN A 98 13.16 -6.35 3.37
C GLN A 98 13.39 -6.09 1.88
N ASN A 99 12.55 -5.27 1.26
CA ASN A 99 12.68 -4.86 -0.13
C ASN A 99 13.55 -3.60 -0.32
N GLY A 100 14.16 -3.08 0.75
CA GLY A 100 15.00 -1.88 0.69
C GLY A 100 14.25 -0.56 0.49
N LEU A 101 12.92 -0.56 0.57
CA LEU A 101 12.05 0.57 0.23
C LEU A 101 12.02 1.70 1.30
N LEU A 102 12.77 1.53 2.39
CA LEU A 102 12.87 2.52 3.48
C LEU A 102 14.29 3.13 3.58
N ASN A 103 15.15 2.87 2.59
CA ASN A 103 16.51 3.39 2.57
C ASN A 103 16.62 4.48 1.51
N VAL A 104 17.49 5.46 1.76
CA VAL A 104 17.87 6.51 0.82
C VAL A 104 19.40 6.53 0.73
N THR A 105 19.91 6.72 -0.47
CA THR A 105 21.33 6.87 -0.81
C THR A 105 21.58 8.22 -1.47
N ASP A 106 22.84 8.68 -1.47
CA ASP A 106 23.20 9.97 -2.09
C ASP A 106 22.98 10.03 -3.61
N ASN A 107 22.69 8.91 -4.26
CA ASN A 107 22.42 8.82 -5.70
C ASN A 107 20.93 8.86 -6.05
N ASP A 108 20.06 8.83 -5.06
CA ASP A 108 18.61 8.80 -5.26
C ASP A 108 18.10 10.18 -5.68
N ASP A 109 17.11 10.20 -6.58
CA ASP A 109 16.49 11.43 -7.05
C ASP A 109 15.45 11.99 -6.06
N GLU A 110 14.94 13.18 -6.34
CA GLU A 110 13.95 13.85 -5.49
C GLU A 110 12.67 13.03 -5.31
N ASP A 111 12.25 12.28 -6.33
CA ASP A 111 11.04 11.47 -6.31
C ASP A 111 11.22 10.28 -5.36
N GLU A 112 12.36 9.58 -5.45
CA GLU A 112 12.73 8.48 -4.56
C GLU A 112 12.81 8.95 -3.10
N VAL A 113 13.47 10.08 -2.84
CA VAL A 113 13.58 10.68 -1.49
C VAL A 113 12.20 11.04 -0.94
N THR A 114 11.36 11.69 -1.74
CA THR A 114 10.00 12.09 -1.36
C THR A 114 9.14 10.88 -1.04
N ARG A 115 9.28 9.82 -1.82
CA ARG A 115 8.57 8.56 -1.63
C ARG A 115 8.94 7.89 -0.31
N VAL A 116 10.24 7.72 -0.04
CA VAL A 116 10.72 7.13 1.21
C VAL A 116 10.33 8.00 2.40
N GLY A 117 10.46 9.32 2.27
CA GLY A 117 10.02 10.29 3.28
C GLY A 117 8.54 10.15 3.61
N SER A 118 7.68 9.98 2.61
CA SER A 118 6.24 9.76 2.79
C SER A 118 5.94 8.46 3.56
N LEU A 119 6.59 7.35 3.17
CA LEU A 119 6.42 6.06 3.87
C LEU A 119 6.85 6.15 5.34
N VAL A 120 8.03 6.72 5.60
CA VAL A 120 8.57 6.85 6.97
C VAL A 120 7.71 7.78 7.81
N ASN A 121 7.24 8.90 7.24
CA ASN A 121 6.33 9.83 7.90
C ASN A 121 5.02 9.14 8.28
N THR A 122 4.36 8.47 7.34
CA THR A 122 3.09 7.78 7.61
C THR A 122 3.26 6.67 8.65
N LEU A 123 4.32 5.85 8.55
CA LEU A 123 4.65 4.85 9.57
C LEU A 123 4.81 5.49 10.96
N GLY A 124 5.58 6.57 11.06
CA GLY A 124 5.81 7.28 12.31
C GLY A 124 4.53 7.87 12.91
N LEU A 125 3.72 8.54 12.10
CA LEU A 125 2.45 9.14 12.53
C LEU A 125 1.46 8.07 13.02
N VAL A 126 1.36 6.94 12.33
CA VAL A 126 0.50 5.83 12.74
C VAL A 126 0.93 5.24 14.08
N LEU A 127 2.23 5.04 14.29
CA LEU A 127 2.73 4.50 15.57
C LEU A 127 2.52 5.49 16.73
N LEU A 128 2.72 6.79 16.48
CA LEU A 128 2.46 7.83 17.48
C LEU A 128 0.96 7.95 17.81
N ASP A 129 0.07 7.87 16.82
CA ASP A 129 -1.38 7.88 17.04
C ASP A 129 -1.83 6.69 17.91
N VAL A 130 -1.25 5.51 17.68
CA VAL A 130 -1.56 4.33 18.51
C VAL A 130 -1.03 4.48 19.94
N GLN A 131 0.17 5.04 20.14
CA GLN A 131 0.72 5.23 21.49
C GLN A 131 -0.12 6.21 22.34
N ASN A 132 -0.76 7.18 21.71
CA ASN A 132 -1.54 8.23 22.40
C ASN A 132 -2.98 7.81 22.75
N LYS A 133 -3.40 6.59 22.39
CA LYS A 133 -4.75 6.04 22.65
C LYS A 133 -4.70 4.90 23.66
#